data_AF-A2RLU4-F1
#
_entry.id   AF-A2RLU4-F1
#
_cell.length_a   1.000
_cell.length_b   1.000
_cell.length_c   1.000
_cell.angle_alpha   90.00
_cell.angle_beta   90.00
_cell.angle_gamma   90.00
#
_symmetry.space_group_name_H-M   'P 1'
#
loop_
_entity.id
_entity.type
_entity.pdbx_description
1 polymer ?
#
loop_
_entity_poly.entity_id
_entity_poly.type
_entity_poly.pdbx_seq_one_letter_code
_entity_poly.pdbx_strand_id
1 'polypeptide(L)'
;MTEYLSVSTLTKYLKAKFERDPYLERVYLTGEISNFRRRPNHQYFALKDEGAVIQATMWAGQFRKLDFELEEGMKVLAIGRISIYPPSGSYSINIESLVPDGVGALALKFEQLKKKLAAEGLFDQRWKQNLPQFSKKIAVVTSPSGAVIRDIITTVQRRFPMSQIVLYPTKVQGAGAAEEISGNIRRANERGDFDVMIIGRGGGSIEDLWGFNEEIVVRAIFESRIPIISSVGHETDVTLADFVADSRAATPTAAAELATPNTKIDLINWANEQESRLFNRLTHLIKIRRERLEKLSQSVVFRQPERLYDGHVQKLDRLCERLTVLTENKVANMKHRYELSANRLIPTYSKIVESKKNKTEQLYQSLLLLDISKIKARGFSLITDENGKIIKSVSDVKKGQALDVELTDGQVKVEVK
;
A
#
# COMPACT_ATOMS: atom_id res chain seq x y z
N MET A 1 50.00 -83.56 -56.94
CA MET A 1 50.26 -82.11 -57.10
C MET A 1 49.70 -81.43 -55.88
N THR A 2 50.47 -80.59 -55.20
CA THR A 2 49.94 -79.75 -54.12
C THR A 2 48.93 -78.79 -54.76
N GLU A 3 47.64 -78.92 -54.44
CA GLU A 3 46.62 -77.99 -54.92
C GLU A 3 46.88 -76.62 -54.28
N TYR A 4 47.37 -75.68 -55.07
CA TYR A 4 47.62 -74.32 -54.59
C TYR A 4 46.29 -73.61 -54.32
N LEU A 5 46.13 -73.13 -53.08
CA LEU A 5 44.98 -72.37 -52.65
C LEU A 5 45.10 -70.91 -53.13
N SER A 6 44.05 -70.34 -53.73
CA SER A 6 44.06 -68.91 -54.06
C SER A 6 44.01 -68.05 -52.78
N VAL A 7 44.62 -66.87 -52.81
CA VAL A 7 44.56 -65.89 -51.71
C VAL A 7 43.11 -65.61 -51.30
N SER A 8 42.22 -65.45 -52.28
CA SER A 8 40.78 -65.24 -52.07
C SER A 8 40.11 -66.41 -51.33
N THR A 9 40.49 -67.65 -51.64
CA THR A 9 39.94 -68.85 -50.97
C THR A 9 40.42 -68.90 -49.52
N LEU A 10 41.70 -68.60 -49.26
CA LEU A 10 42.25 -68.54 -47.91
C LEU A 10 41.57 -67.46 -47.06
N THR A 11 41.41 -66.24 -47.60
CA THR A 11 40.78 -65.14 -46.86
C THR A 11 39.31 -65.41 -46.58
N LYS A 12 38.58 -66.03 -47.52
CA LYS A 12 37.19 -66.49 -47.27
C LYS A 12 37.12 -67.54 -46.17
N TYR A 13 38.07 -68.47 -46.14
CA TYR A 13 38.16 -69.48 -45.08
C TYR A 13 38.45 -68.84 -43.71
N LEU A 14 39.42 -67.91 -43.64
CA LEU A 14 39.73 -67.19 -42.40
C LEU A 14 38.54 -66.36 -41.91
N LYS A 15 37.86 -65.65 -42.82
CA LYS A 15 36.62 -64.93 -42.49
C LYS A 15 35.56 -65.86 -41.91
N ALA A 16 35.29 -67.00 -42.55
CA ALA A 16 34.33 -67.97 -42.05
C ALA A 16 34.73 -68.54 -40.67
N LYS A 17 36.02 -68.69 -40.40
CA LYS A 17 36.54 -69.13 -39.10
C LYS A 17 36.30 -68.07 -38.02
N PHE A 18 36.57 -66.80 -38.32
CA PHE A 18 36.30 -65.68 -37.41
C PHE A 18 34.80 -65.52 -37.14
N GLU A 19 33.96 -65.65 -38.17
CA GLU A 19 32.51 -65.51 -38.03
C GLU A 19 31.86 -66.65 -37.24
N ARG A 20 32.45 -67.84 -37.24
CA ARG A 20 31.97 -69.03 -36.50
C ARG A 20 32.54 -69.14 -35.08
N ASP A 21 33.56 -68.35 -34.74
CA ASP A 21 34.16 -68.38 -33.41
C ASP A 21 33.29 -67.58 -32.43
N PRO A 22 32.66 -68.23 -31.43
CA PRO A 22 31.81 -67.53 -30.46
C PRO A 22 32.56 -66.46 -29.67
N TYR A 23 33.88 -66.62 -29.47
CA TYR A 23 34.69 -65.64 -28.74
C TYR A 23 34.93 -64.36 -29.55
N LEU A 24 34.80 -64.41 -30.87
CA LEU A 24 34.98 -63.27 -31.77
C LEU A 24 33.66 -62.59 -32.15
N GLU A 25 32.52 -63.21 -31.80
CA GLU A 25 31.20 -62.64 -31.99
C GLU A 25 30.97 -61.42 -31.11
N ARG A 26 31.43 -61.46 -29.85
CA ARG A 26 31.32 -60.35 -28.89
C ARG A 26 32.58 -60.20 -28.04
N VAL A 27 33.43 -59.25 -28.42
CA VAL A 27 34.71 -58.94 -27.79
C VAL A 27 34.62 -57.64 -26.99
N TYR A 28 35.24 -57.65 -25.81
CA TYR A 28 35.41 -56.49 -24.93
C TYR A 28 36.86 -56.03 -25.03
N LEU A 29 37.08 -54.82 -25.54
CA LEU A 29 38.41 -54.24 -25.71
C LEU A 29 38.54 -52.96 -24.90
N THR A 30 39.71 -52.73 -24.36
CA THR A 30 40.10 -51.44 -23.80
C THR A 30 41.22 -50.87 -24.66
N GLY A 31 41.13 -49.61 -25.04
CA GLY A 31 42.18 -49.00 -25.85
C GLY A 31 42.00 -47.51 -25.97
N GLU A 32 43.03 -46.86 -26.47
CA GLU A 32 43.00 -45.44 -26.82
C GLU A 32 42.55 -45.29 -28.26
N ILE A 33 41.61 -44.38 -28.51
CA ILE A 33 41.20 -44.00 -29.87
C ILE A 33 42.38 -43.34 -30.56
N SER A 34 42.70 -43.81 -31.76
CA SER A 34 43.73 -43.27 -32.62
C SER A 34 43.27 -43.13 -34.07
N ASN A 35 43.84 -42.18 -34.81
CA ASN A 35 43.51 -41.84 -36.20
C ASN A 35 42.01 -41.54 -36.44
N PHE A 36 41.30 -41.00 -35.45
CA PHE A 36 39.92 -40.60 -35.57
C PHE A 36 39.79 -39.33 -36.42
N ARG A 37 38.96 -39.43 -37.47
CA ARG A 37 38.50 -38.28 -38.26
C ARG A 37 37.00 -38.39 -38.45
N ARG A 38 36.26 -37.40 -37.96
CA ARG A 38 34.80 -37.39 -38.01
C ARG A 38 34.31 -37.43 -39.45
N ARG A 39 33.46 -38.42 -39.76
CA ARG A 39 32.79 -38.58 -41.05
C ARG A 39 31.28 -38.41 -40.90
N PRO A 40 30.53 -38.13 -42.00
CA PRO A 40 29.08 -37.88 -41.92
C PRO A 40 28.25 -39.08 -41.44
N ASN A 41 28.66 -40.30 -41.79
CA ASN A 41 27.87 -41.52 -41.56
C ASN A 41 28.60 -42.49 -40.63
N HIS A 42 29.42 -43.37 -41.19
CA HIS A 42 30.17 -44.38 -40.45
C HIS A 42 31.49 -43.80 -39.97
N GLN A 43 31.85 -44.12 -38.73
CA GLN A 43 33.16 -43.76 -38.20
C GLN A 43 34.12 -44.91 -38.39
N TYR A 44 35.35 -44.57 -38.78
CA TYR A 44 36.48 -45.49 -38.90
C TYR A 44 37.63 -44.85 -38.14
N PHE A 45 38.18 -45.58 -37.19
CA PHE A 45 39.33 -45.19 -36.37
C PHE A 45 40.08 -46.43 -35.93
N ALA A 46 41.17 -46.28 -35.21
CA ALA A 46 41.92 -47.37 -34.61
C ALA A 46 41.76 -47.34 -33.09
N LEU A 47 41.78 -48.50 -32.45
CA LEU A 47 42.00 -48.65 -31.02
C LEU A 47 43.43 -49.17 -30.84
N LYS A 48 44.24 -48.44 -30.06
CA LYS A 48 45.62 -48.84 -29.75
C LYS A 48 45.77 -49.13 -28.25
N ASP A 49 46.62 -50.09 -27.94
CA ASP A 49 47.22 -50.28 -26.61
C ASP A 49 48.75 -50.21 -26.73
N GLU A 50 49.49 -50.59 -25.69
CA GLU A 50 50.96 -50.54 -25.70
C GLU A 50 51.61 -51.50 -26.71
N GLY A 51 50.93 -52.57 -27.14
CA GLY A 51 51.50 -53.64 -27.95
C GLY A 51 50.84 -53.86 -29.31
N ALA A 52 49.62 -53.35 -29.52
CA ALA A 52 48.81 -53.66 -30.68
C ALA A 52 47.89 -52.50 -31.08
N VAL A 53 47.49 -52.52 -32.35
CA VAL A 53 46.50 -51.61 -32.93
C VAL A 53 45.48 -52.43 -33.69
N ILE A 54 44.19 -52.18 -33.44
CA ILE A 54 43.09 -52.78 -34.18
C ILE A 54 42.24 -51.70 -34.85
N GLN A 55 41.85 -51.93 -36.09
CA GLN A 55 40.92 -51.05 -36.80
C GLN A 55 39.51 -51.21 -36.22
N ALA A 56 38.84 -50.10 -35.98
CA ALA A 56 37.51 -50.01 -35.41
C ALA A 56 36.55 -49.33 -36.39
N THR A 57 35.38 -49.96 -36.58
CA THR A 57 34.30 -49.46 -37.42
C THR A 57 33.06 -49.28 -36.58
N MET A 58 32.45 -48.09 -36.64
CA MET A 58 31.18 -47.81 -35.98
C MET A 58 30.13 -47.43 -37.01
N TRP A 59 29.09 -48.26 -37.12
CA TRP A 59 27.98 -48.01 -38.02
C TRP A 59 27.17 -46.80 -37.57
N ALA A 60 26.54 -46.09 -38.52
CA ALA A 60 25.89 -44.80 -38.26
C ALA A 60 24.78 -44.92 -37.20
N GLY A 61 24.07 -46.05 -37.18
CA GLY A 61 23.02 -46.34 -36.20
C GLY A 61 23.54 -46.50 -34.76
N GLN A 62 24.77 -46.99 -34.56
CA GLN A 62 25.37 -47.10 -33.22
C GLN A 62 26.10 -45.82 -32.83
N PHE A 63 26.75 -45.16 -33.78
CA PHE A 63 27.41 -43.87 -33.55
C PHE A 63 26.42 -42.80 -33.07
N ARG A 64 25.19 -42.78 -33.61
CA ARG A 64 24.12 -41.87 -33.16
C ARG A 64 23.61 -42.12 -31.74
N LYS A 65 23.90 -43.29 -31.15
CA LYS A 65 23.46 -43.65 -29.79
C LYS A 65 24.51 -43.31 -28.73
N LEU A 66 25.64 -42.71 -29.12
CA LEU A 66 26.64 -42.30 -28.14
C LEU A 66 26.20 -41.03 -27.45
N ASP A 67 26.24 -41.06 -26.13
CA ASP A 67 25.96 -39.91 -25.27
C ASP A 67 27.19 -39.00 -25.10
N PHE A 68 28.25 -39.25 -25.86
CA PHE A 68 29.50 -38.48 -25.82
C PHE A 68 30.10 -38.32 -27.23
N GLU A 69 30.90 -37.26 -27.41
CA GLU A 69 31.66 -37.06 -28.63
C GLU A 69 32.94 -37.91 -28.61
N LEU A 70 33.17 -38.68 -29.67
CA LEU A 70 34.43 -39.40 -29.87
C LEU A 70 35.58 -38.41 -30.14
N GLU A 71 36.68 -38.56 -29.42
CA GLU A 71 37.89 -37.75 -29.58
C GLU A 71 39.13 -38.62 -29.81
N GLU A 72 40.12 -38.06 -30.53
CA GLU A 72 41.44 -38.66 -30.68
C GLU A 72 42.14 -38.69 -29.32
N GLY A 73 42.74 -39.83 -28.97
CA GLY A 73 43.42 -40.03 -27.69
C GLY A 73 42.51 -40.46 -26.54
N MET A 74 41.20 -40.57 -26.77
CA MET A 74 40.25 -40.96 -25.73
C MET A 74 40.38 -42.45 -25.40
N LYS A 75 40.55 -42.77 -24.12
CA LYS A 75 40.55 -44.16 -23.65
C LYS A 75 39.11 -44.67 -23.52
N VAL A 76 38.83 -45.82 -24.12
CA VAL A 76 37.48 -46.36 -24.24
C VAL A 76 37.42 -47.84 -23.94
N LEU A 77 36.26 -48.25 -23.44
CA LEU A 77 35.78 -49.62 -23.36
C LEU A 77 34.88 -49.86 -24.58
N ALA A 78 35.36 -50.67 -25.52
CA ALA A 78 34.64 -51.03 -26.74
C ALA A 78 34.07 -52.45 -26.63
N ILE A 79 32.81 -52.61 -27.04
CA ILE A 79 32.14 -53.90 -27.18
C ILE A 79 31.75 -54.07 -28.63
N GLY A 80 32.14 -55.17 -29.26
CA GLY A 80 31.83 -55.37 -30.67
C GLY A 80 32.24 -56.72 -31.23
N ARG A 81 32.04 -56.88 -32.53
CA ARG A 81 32.33 -58.12 -33.27
C ARG A 81 33.58 -57.98 -34.12
N ILE A 82 34.46 -58.97 -34.11
CA ILE A 82 35.62 -58.99 -35.01
C ILE A 82 35.21 -59.49 -36.38
N SER A 83 35.62 -58.77 -37.42
CA SER A 83 35.33 -59.09 -38.82
C SER A 83 36.60 -58.92 -39.67
N ILE A 84 36.72 -59.70 -40.73
CA ILE A 84 37.78 -59.57 -41.73
C ILE A 84 37.23 -58.90 -42.98
N TYR A 85 37.92 -57.89 -43.50
CA TYR A 85 37.61 -57.29 -44.79
C TYR A 85 38.27 -58.13 -45.92
N PRO A 86 37.49 -58.83 -46.77
CA PRO A 86 38.06 -59.81 -47.71
C PRO A 86 39.07 -59.24 -48.73
N PRO A 87 38.89 -58.02 -49.29
CA PRO A 87 39.82 -57.48 -50.29
C PRO A 87 41.24 -57.20 -49.77
N SER A 88 41.40 -56.81 -48.51
CA SER A 88 42.71 -56.53 -47.90
C SER A 88 43.20 -57.63 -46.95
N GLY A 89 42.30 -58.51 -46.48
CA GLY A 89 42.60 -59.48 -45.44
C GLY A 89 42.81 -58.87 -44.05
N SER A 90 42.57 -57.56 -43.87
CA SER A 90 42.70 -56.89 -42.56
C SER A 90 41.52 -57.22 -41.66
N TYR A 91 41.78 -57.45 -40.37
CA TYR A 91 40.74 -57.60 -39.35
C TYR A 91 40.40 -56.26 -38.69
N SER A 92 39.14 -56.08 -38.33
CA SER A 92 38.62 -54.90 -37.64
C SER A 92 37.54 -55.29 -36.64
N ILE A 93 37.32 -54.46 -35.61
CA ILE A 93 36.18 -54.57 -34.70
C ILE A 93 35.03 -53.69 -35.18
N ASN A 94 33.85 -54.28 -35.34
CA ASN A 94 32.60 -53.56 -35.53
C ASN A 94 32.03 -53.22 -34.15
N ILE A 95 32.09 -51.95 -33.75
CA ILE A 95 31.68 -51.50 -32.42
C ILE A 95 30.16 -51.44 -32.32
N GLU A 96 29.62 -52.13 -31.33
CA GLU A 96 28.20 -52.11 -30.96
C GLU A 96 27.92 -51.14 -29.81
N SER A 97 28.85 -51.07 -28.84
CA SER A 97 28.80 -50.15 -27.70
C SER A 97 30.20 -49.62 -27.41
N LEU A 98 30.28 -48.34 -27.10
CA LEU A 98 31.51 -47.66 -26.73
C LEU A 98 31.21 -46.84 -25.48
N VAL A 99 32.04 -46.96 -24.46
CA VAL A 99 31.95 -46.16 -23.23
C VAL A 99 33.34 -45.64 -22.92
N PRO A 100 33.53 -44.37 -22.52
CA PRO A 100 34.84 -43.89 -22.12
C PRO A 100 35.33 -44.64 -20.87
N ASP A 101 36.60 -45.05 -20.89
CA ASP A 101 37.25 -45.70 -19.76
C ASP A 101 37.54 -44.64 -18.69
N GLY A 102 36.93 -44.77 -17.51
CA GLY A 102 37.09 -43.84 -16.38
C GLY A 102 35.83 -43.07 -15.94
N VAL A 103 34.86 -42.84 -16.84
CA VAL A 103 33.62 -42.10 -16.52
C VAL A 103 32.84 -42.78 -15.39
N GLY A 104 32.79 -44.11 -15.38
CA GLY A 104 32.13 -44.88 -14.31
C GLY A 104 32.79 -44.70 -12.93
N ALA A 105 34.12 -44.58 -12.89
CA ALA A 105 34.85 -44.37 -11.63
C ALA A 105 34.65 -42.94 -11.10
N LEU A 106 34.66 -41.94 -11.98
CA LEU A 106 34.38 -40.55 -11.62
C LEU A 106 32.93 -40.36 -11.18
N ALA A 107 31.96 -40.94 -11.89
CA ALA A 107 30.56 -40.88 -11.49
C ALA A 107 30.32 -41.53 -10.11
N LEU A 108 30.95 -42.67 -9.83
CA LEU A 108 30.89 -43.30 -8.51
C LEU A 108 31.51 -42.41 -7.43
N LYS A 109 32.69 -41.83 -7.69
CA LYS A 109 33.38 -40.92 -6.78
C LYS A 109 32.56 -39.66 -6.51
N PHE A 110 31.87 -39.14 -7.52
CA PHE A 110 30.99 -37.98 -7.42
C PHE A 110 29.82 -38.29 -6.49
N GLU A 111 29.12 -39.40 -6.71
CA GLU A 111 27.98 -39.80 -5.87
C GLU A 111 28.40 -40.10 -4.42
N GLN A 112 29.57 -40.72 -4.21
CA GLN A 112 30.12 -40.94 -2.87
C GLN A 112 30.42 -39.62 -2.16
N LEU A 113 31.07 -38.67 -2.84
CA LEU A 113 31.43 -37.38 -2.25
C LEU A 113 30.21 -36.50 -2.02
N LYS A 114 29.25 -36.51 -2.95
CA LYS A 114 27.95 -35.84 -2.81
C LYS A 114 27.21 -36.33 -1.57
N LYS A 115 27.12 -37.66 -1.36
CA LYS A 115 26.48 -38.23 -0.17
C LYS A 115 27.19 -37.83 1.12
N LYS A 116 28.52 -37.87 1.14
CA LYS A 116 29.34 -37.45 2.30
C LYS A 116 29.07 -36.00 2.67
N LEU A 117 29.18 -35.07 1.72
CA LEU A 117 29.04 -33.64 1.95
C LEU A 117 27.60 -33.21 2.20
N ALA A 118 26.62 -33.90 1.60
CA ALA A 118 25.20 -33.73 1.91
C ALA A 118 24.89 -34.15 3.36
N ALA A 119 25.50 -35.23 3.86
CA ALA A 119 25.31 -35.68 5.24
C ALA A 119 25.89 -34.69 6.27
N GLU A 120 26.93 -33.94 5.90
CA GLU A 120 27.46 -32.82 6.68
C GLU A 120 26.56 -31.56 6.62
N GLY A 121 25.58 -31.51 5.72
CA GLY A 121 24.64 -30.40 5.57
C GLY A 121 25.15 -29.21 4.73
N LEU A 122 26.27 -29.35 4.00
CA LEU A 122 26.86 -28.26 3.23
C LEU A 122 25.97 -27.76 2.08
N PHE A 123 25.03 -28.59 1.61
CA PHE A 123 24.12 -28.25 0.51
C PHE A 123 22.76 -27.72 1.00
N ASP A 124 22.55 -27.58 2.32
CA ASP A 124 21.28 -27.13 2.85
C ASP A 124 20.99 -25.68 2.43
N GLN A 125 19.76 -25.44 1.96
CA GLN A 125 19.32 -24.11 1.52
C GLN A 125 19.45 -23.02 2.60
N ARG A 126 19.42 -23.40 3.89
CA ARG A 126 19.55 -22.48 5.03
C ARG A 126 20.90 -21.78 5.14
N TRP A 127 21.95 -22.34 4.54
CA TRP A 127 23.29 -21.75 4.53
C TRP A 127 23.52 -20.81 3.34
N LYS A 128 22.63 -20.84 2.34
CA LYS A 128 22.77 -20.04 1.13
C LYS A 128 22.44 -18.58 1.39
N GLN A 129 23.31 -17.70 0.90
CA GLN A 129 23.22 -16.25 1.01
C GLN A 129 22.36 -15.67 -0.11
N ASN A 130 21.63 -14.59 0.19
CA ASN A 130 20.88 -13.88 -0.85
C ASN A 130 21.81 -13.04 -1.72
N LEU A 131 21.59 -13.08 -3.03
CA LEU A 131 22.35 -12.25 -3.96
C LEU A 131 22.00 -10.75 -3.78
N PRO A 132 23.00 -9.86 -3.85
CA PRO A 132 22.77 -8.42 -3.78
C PRO A 132 21.96 -7.92 -5.00
N GLN A 133 21.08 -6.95 -4.76
CA GLN A 133 20.30 -6.32 -5.84
C GLN A 133 21.14 -5.39 -6.74
N PHE A 134 22.25 -4.87 -6.20
CA PHE A 134 23.14 -3.93 -6.87
C PHE A 134 24.61 -4.26 -6.57
N SER A 135 25.18 -5.14 -7.38
CA SER A 135 26.60 -5.51 -7.26
C SER A 135 27.49 -4.40 -7.81
N LYS A 136 28.15 -3.64 -6.94
CA LYS A 136 29.14 -2.62 -7.34
C LYS A 136 30.45 -3.27 -7.75
N LYS A 137 30.85 -4.36 -7.11
CA LYS A 137 32.07 -5.10 -7.45
C LYS A 137 31.84 -6.60 -7.50
N ILE A 138 32.15 -7.19 -8.64
CA ILE A 138 31.96 -8.61 -8.94
C ILE A 138 33.34 -9.26 -9.07
N ALA A 139 33.64 -10.25 -8.22
CA ALA A 139 34.79 -11.11 -8.40
C ALA A 139 34.46 -12.20 -9.42
N VAL A 140 35.37 -12.47 -10.37
CA VAL A 140 35.17 -13.54 -11.36
C VAL A 140 36.35 -14.49 -11.32
N VAL A 141 36.10 -15.74 -10.94
CA VAL A 141 37.09 -16.82 -10.86
C VAL A 141 36.91 -17.69 -12.11
N THR A 142 37.73 -17.46 -13.12
CA THR A 142 37.69 -18.20 -14.38
C THR A 142 39.02 -18.07 -15.15
N SER A 143 39.13 -18.72 -16.30
CA SER A 143 40.26 -18.58 -17.20
C SER A 143 40.38 -17.14 -17.73
N PRO A 144 41.60 -16.55 -17.79
CA PRO A 144 41.79 -15.21 -18.36
C PRO A 144 41.50 -15.14 -19.86
N SER A 145 41.54 -16.28 -20.55
CA SER A 145 41.21 -16.42 -21.96
C SER A 145 40.00 -17.34 -22.13
N GLY A 146 39.01 -16.91 -22.92
CA GLY A 146 37.84 -17.74 -23.24
C GLY A 146 36.58 -16.95 -23.55
N ALA A 147 35.54 -17.65 -23.99
CA ALA A 147 34.21 -17.08 -24.19
C ALA A 147 33.57 -16.68 -22.85
N VAL A 148 33.76 -17.49 -21.80
CA VAL A 148 33.16 -17.31 -20.46
C VAL A 148 33.39 -15.90 -19.91
N ILE A 149 34.64 -15.45 -19.82
CA ILE A 149 34.95 -14.12 -19.28
C ILE A 149 34.41 -12.99 -20.17
N ARG A 150 34.41 -13.18 -21.50
CA ARG A 150 33.85 -12.19 -22.44
C ARG A 150 32.33 -12.08 -22.31
N ASP A 151 31.64 -13.21 -22.14
CA ASP A 151 30.19 -13.25 -21.96
C ASP A 151 29.79 -12.59 -20.65
N ILE A 152 30.53 -12.85 -19.57
CA ILE A 152 30.31 -12.18 -18.28
C ILE A 152 30.54 -10.67 -18.41
N ILE A 153 31.67 -10.25 -18.96
CA ILE A 153 31.99 -8.81 -19.14
C ILE A 153 30.92 -8.12 -19.98
N THR A 154 30.58 -8.69 -21.14
CA THR A 154 29.61 -8.08 -22.07
C THR A 154 28.23 -7.99 -21.43
N THR A 155 27.80 -9.04 -20.72
CA THR A 155 26.47 -9.08 -20.08
C THR A 155 26.37 -8.09 -18.93
N VAL A 156 27.37 -8.06 -18.03
CA VAL A 156 27.42 -7.11 -16.91
C VAL A 156 27.48 -5.67 -17.43
N GLN A 157 28.35 -5.36 -18.40
CA GLN A 157 28.47 -4.01 -18.97
C GLN A 157 27.17 -3.55 -19.63
N ARG A 158 26.46 -4.45 -20.31
CA ARG A 158 25.15 -4.15 -20.91
C ARG A 158 24.06 -3.89 -19.86
N ARG A 159 24.01 -4.69 -18.80
CA ARG A 159 22.94 -4.64 -17.79
C ARG A 159 23.20 -3.54 -16.75
N PHE A 160 24.38 -3.54 -16.16
CA PHE A 160 24.76 -2.64 -15.09
C PHE A 160 26.22 -2.14 -15.28
N PRO A 161 26.43 -1.14 -16.17
CA PRO A 161 27.76 -0.61 -16.47
C PRO A 161 28.54 -0.04 -15.26
N MET A 162 27.85 0.22 -14.16
CA MET A 162 28.43 0.74 -12.92
C MET A 162 29.14 -0.36 -12.10
N SER A 163 28.92 -1.64 -12.42
CA SER A 163 29.64 -2.75 -11.79
C SER A 163 31.10 -2.78 -12.25
N GLN A 164 32.02 -2.85 -11.30
CA GLN A 164 33.41 -3.20 -11.54
C GLN A 164 33.57 -4.73 -11.54
N ILE A 165 34.23 -5.26 -12.56
CA ILE A 165 34.55 -6.69 -12.64
C ILE A 165 36.04 -6.86 -12.31
N VAL A 166 36.35 -7.76 -11.38
CA VAL A 166 37.73 -8.13 -11.05
C VAL A 166 37.92 -9.60 -11.36
N LEU A 167 38.71 -9.88 -12.39
CA LEU A 167 39.10 -11.22 -12.77
C LEU A 167 40.19 -11.73 -11.82
N TYR A 168 39.98 -12.93 -11.30
CA TYR A 168 40.98 -13.78 -10.67
C TYR A 168 41.34 -14.88 -11.68
N PRO A 169 42.45 -14.73 -12.44
CA PRO A 169 42.87 -15.72 -13.41
C PRO A 169 43.08 -17.06 -12.72
N THR A 170 42.35 -18.08 -13.17
CA THR A 170 42.31 -19.38 -12.52
C THR A 170 42.40 -20.48 -13.56
N LYS A 171 43.23 -21.48 -13.32
CA LYS A 171 43.19 -22.74 -14.06
C LYS A 171 41.91 -23.49 -13.71
N VAL A 172 41.00 -23.59 -14.67
CA VAL A 172 39.67 -24.18 -14.47
C VAL A 172 39.58 -25.67 -14.83
N GLN A 173 40.65 -26.26 -15.37
CA GLN A 173 40.68 -27.67 -15.78
C GLN A 173 42.08 -28.28 -15.65
N GLY A 174 42.13 -29.62 -15.54
CA GLY A 174 43.37 -30.39 -15.39
C GLY A 174 43.97 -30.34 -13.98
N ALA A 175 45.13 -30.97 -13.80
CA ALA A 175 45.78 -31.11 -12.49
C ALA A 175 46.13 -29.73 -11.87
N GLY A 176 45.83 -29.54 -10.58
CA GLY A 176 46.03 -28.27 -9.88
C GLY A 176 44.87 -27.28 -9.96
N ALA A 177 43.83 -27.58 -10.75
CA ALA A 177 42.69 -26.66 -10.91
C ALA A 177 41.93 -26.45 -9.60
N ALA A 178 41.70 -27.51 -8.81
CA ALA A 178 40.98 -27.42 -7.55
C ALA A 178 41.69 -26.53 -6.50
N GLU A 179 43.02 -26.62 -6.45
CA GLU A 179 43.88 -25.82 -5.57
C GLU A 179 43.87 -24.35 -5.99
N GLU A 180 43.95 -24.06 -7.30
CA GLU A 180 43.87 -22.69 -7.82
C GLU A 180 42.49 -22.07 -7.61
N ILE A 181 41.41 -22.82 -7.89
CA ILE A 181 40.02 -22.37 -7.67
C ILE A 181 39.82 -22.03 -6.20
N SER A 182 40.10 -22.96 -5.30
CA SER A 182 39.94 -22.73 -3.85
C SER A 182 40.86 -21.61 -3.33
N GLY A 183 42.08 -21.50 -3.87
CA GLY A 183 43.03 -20.44 -3.54
C GLY A 183 42.53 -19.05 -3.94
N ASN A 184 41.98 -18.90 -5.14
CA ASN A 184 41.44 -17.63 -5.60
C ASN A 184 40.12 -17.25 -4.91
N ILE A 185 39.28 -18.22 -4.54
CA ILE A 185 38.11 -17.98 -3.67
C ILE A 185 38.56 -17.40 -2.32
N ARG A 186 39.58 -18.00 -1.69
CA ARG A 186 40.15 -17.49 -0.43
C ARG A 186 40.73 -16.08 -0.59
N ARG A 187 41.53 -15.83 -1.63
CA ARG A 187 42.12 -14.49 -1.91
C ARG A 187 41.05 -13.42 -2.14
N ALA A 188 39.95 -13.75 -2.81
CA ALA A 188 38.84 -12.82 -2.99
C ALA A 188 38.14 -12.51 -1.66
N ASN A 189 37.95 -13.52 -0.79
CA ASN A 189 37.41 -13.34 0.56
C ASN A 189 38.34 -12.54 1.48
N GLU A 190 39.65 -12.74 1.40
CA GLU A 190 40.66 -11.97 2.14
C GLU A 190 40.61 -10.47 1.80
N ARG A 191 40.37 -10.16 0.52
CA ARG A 191 40.21 -8.77 0.07
C ARG A 191 38.89 -8.15 0.53
N GLY A 192 37.80 -8.93 0.53
CA GLY A 192 36.54 -8.60 1.20
C GLY A 192 35.74 -7.41 0.65
N ASP A 193 36.10 -6.85 -0.52
CA ASP A 193 35.47 -5.66 -1.11
C ASP A 193 34.55 -5.96 -2.31
N PHE A 194 34.03 -7.19 -2.35
CA PHE A 194 33.13 -7.74 -3.38
C PHE A 194 31.73 -7.97 -2.84
N ASP A 195 30.72 -7.69 -3.65
CA ASP A 195 29.32 -7.92 -3.31
C ASP A 195 28.87 -9.34 -3.70
N VAL A 196 29.44 -9.87 -4.78
CA VAL A 196 29.14 -11.20 -5.32
C VAL A 196 30.36 -11.75 -6.07
N MET A 197 30.49 -13.06 -6.10
CA MET A 197 31.53 -13.78 -6.81
C MET A 197 30.91 -14.74 -7.83
N ILE A 198 31.46 -14.78 -9.04
CA ILE A 198 31.08 -15.73 -10.08
C ILE A 198 32.23 -16.71 -10.26
N ILE A 199 31.95 -18.00 -10.11
CA ILE A 199 32.89 -19.07 -10.44
C ILE A 199 32.41 -19.69 -11.74
N GLY A 200 33.25 -19.65 -12.78
CA GLY A 200 32.82 -19.95 -14.13
C GLY A 200 33.76 -20.86 -14.91
N ARG A 201 33.18 -21.84 -15.61
CA ARG A 201 33.82 -22.59 -16.70
C ARG A 201 32.77 -22.90 -17.76
N GLY A 202 33.18 -22.96 -19.03
CA GLY A 202 32.32 -23.45 -20.10
C GLY A 202 32.00 -24.94 -19.96
N GLY A 203 31.38 -25.51 -20.99
CA GLY A 203 31.21 -26.97 -21.09
C GLY A 203 32.53 -27.72 -21.16
N GLY A 204 32.45 -29.04 -21.00
CA GLY A 204 33.55 -29.97 -21.15
C GLY A 204 33.15 -31.35 -20.64
N SER A 205 34.06 -32.32 -20.76
CA SER A 205 33.82 -33.65 -20.20
C SER A 205 33.77 -33.63 -18.66
N ILE A 206 33.32 -34.74 -18.06
CA ILE A 206 33.28 -34.87 -16.60
C ILE A 206 34.68 -34.77 -15.96
N GLU A 207 35.71 -35.27 -16.64
CA GLU A 207 37.13 -35.16 -16.25
C GLU A 207 37.57 -33.70 -16.18
N ASP A 208 37.10 -32.95 -17.16
CA ASP A 208 37.41 -31.56 -17.42
C ASP A 208 36.78 -30.64 -16.35
N LEU A 209 35.56 -30.98 -15.91
CA LEU A 209 34.82 -30.29 -14.83
C LEU A 209 35.20 -30.80 -13.44
N TRP A 210 36.02 -31.86 -13.34
CA TRP A 210 36.24 -32.57 -12.08
C TRP A 210 36.84 -31.71 -10.97
N GLY A 211 37.64 -30.69 -11.31
CA GLY A 211 38.22 -29.76 -10.34
C GLY A 211 37.16 -29.06 -9.47
N PHE A 212 35.94 -28.86 -9.98
CA PHE A 212 34.81 -28.28 -9.23
C PHE A 212 34.06 -29.28 -8.35
N ASN A 213 34.35 -30.57 -8.49
CA ASN A 213 33.83 -31.64 -7.64
C ASN A 213 34.75 -31.96 -6.47
N GLU A 214 35.95 -31.37 -6.39
CA GLU A 214 36.87 -31.66 -5.29
C GLU A 214 36.41 -31.02 -3.97
N GLU A 215 36.62 -31.77 -2.87
CA GLU A 215 36.18 -31.35 -1.52
C GLU A 215 36.77 -30.00 -1.11
N ILE A 216 38.01 -29.69 -1.51
CA ILE A 216 38.67 -28.42 -1.20
C ILE A 216 37.95 -27.21 -1.83
N VAL A 217 37.35 -27.38 -3.01
CA VAL A 217 36.57 -26.34 -3.68
C VAL A 217 35.22 -26.19 -3.01
N VAL A 218 34.55 -27.31 -2.70
CA VAL A 218 33.25 -27.29 -2.02
C VAL A 218 33.35 -26.58 -0.66
N ARG A 219 34.37 -26.90 0.13
CA ARG A 219 34.60 -26.25 1.43
C ARG A 219 34.95 -24.77 1.28
N ALA A 220 35.76 -24.41 0.28
CA ALA A 220 36.07 -23.00 0.02
C ALA A 220 34.84 -22.17 -0.38
N ILE A 221 33.90 -22.75 -1.13
CA ILE A 221 32.63 -22.08 -1.47
C ILE A 221 31.77 -21.93 -0.21
N PHE A 222 31.62 -22.99 0.58
CA PHE A 222 30.83 -22.95 1.81
C PHE A 222 31.35 -21.94 2.83
N GLU A 223 32.67 -21.79 2.95
CA GLU A 223 33.32 -20.86 3.88
C GLU A 223 33.36 -19.40 3.38
N SER A 224 32.88 -19.15 2.16
CA SER A 224 32.89 -17.81 1.56
C SER A 224 31.92 -16.86 2.25
N ARG A 225 32.41 -15.67 2.62
CA ARG A 225 31.60 -14.54 3.12
C ARG A 225 30.96 -13.73 2.00
N ILE A 226 31.42 -13.94 0.77
CA ILE A 226 30.89 -13.31 -0.43
C ILE A 226 29.92 -14.31 -1.07
N PRO A 227 28.67 -13.92 -1.40
CA PRO A 227 27.75 -14.77 -2.14
C PRO A 227 28.34 -15.25 -3.46
N ILE A 228 28.28 -16.56 -3.72
CA ILE A 228 28.87 -17.22 -4.89
C ILE A 228 27.78 -17.70 -5.85
N ILE A 229 27.93 -17.33 -7.12
CA ILE A 229 27.18 -17.86 -8.25
C ILE A 229 28.07 -18.85 -8.99
N SER A 230 27.68 -20.13 -9.01
CA SER A 230 28.36 -21.15 -9.81
C SER A 230 27.82 -21.15 -11.24
N SER A 231 28.73 -21.18 -12.21
CA SER A 231 28.42 -21.33 -13.64
C SER A 231 29.42 -22.26 -14.30
N VAL A 232 29.31 -23.54 -13.93
CA VAL A 232 30.22 -24.59 -14.35
C VAL A 232 29.46 -25.55 -15.25
N GLY A 233 29.89 -25.69 -16.50
CA GLY A 233 29.26 -26.61 -17.47
C GLY A 233 27.98 -26.07 -18.10
N HIS A 234 27.11 -26.97 -18.57
CA HIS A 234 25.78 -26.68 -19.13
C HIS A 234 24.63 -27.19 -18.23
N GLU A 235 23.39 -27.16 -18.73
CA GLU A 235 22.21 -27.62 -17.98
C GLU A 235 22.36 -29.05 -17.45
N THR A 236 22.97 -29.95 -18.21
CA THR A 236 23.20 -31.37 -17.86
C THR A 236 24.39 -31.61 -16.95
N ASP A 237 25.33 -30.68 -16.88
CA ASP A 237 26.66 -30.91 -16.30
C ASP A 237 26.70 -30.32 -14.88
N VAL A 238 26.06 -30.98 -13.93
CA VAL A 238 25.97 -30.47 -12.55
C VAL A 238 27.17 -30.93 -11.71
N THR A 239 27.85 -29.97 -11.08
CA THR A 239 29.01 -30.20 -10.21
C THR A 239 28.67 -30.02 -8.73
N LEU A 240 29.53 -30.49 -7.83
CA LEU A 240 29.36 -30.25 -6.39
C LEU A 240 29.45 -28.77 -6.02
N ALA A 241 30.24 -27.99 -6.76
CA ALA A 241 30.27 -26.54 -6.66
C ALA A 241 28.86 -25.92 -6.86
N ASP A 242 28.06 -26.43 -7.78
CA ASP A 242 26.70 -25.95 -8.02
C ASP A 242 25.74 -26.23 -6.85
N PHE A 243 25.95 -27.35 -6.14
CA PHE A 243 25.13 -27.71 -4.99
C PHE A 243 25.42 -26.81 -3.78
N VAL A 244 26.69 -26.48 -3.54
CA VAL A 244 27.12 -25.64 -2.41
C VAL A 244 26.99 -24.14 -2.68
N ALA A 245 27.08 -23.70 -3.93
CA ALA A 245 26.94 -22.29 -4.28
C ALA A 245 25.58 -21.72 -3.88
N ASP A 246 25.56 -20.43 -3.58
CA ASP A 246 24.35 -19.71 -3.18
C ASP A 246 23.33 -19.64 -4.32
N SER A 247 23.82 -19.61 -5.56
CA SER A 247 23.00 -19.71 -6.76
C SER A 247 23.73 -20.45 -7.89
N ARG A 248 22.98 -21.23 -8.66
CA ARG A 248 23.46 -21.92 -9.86
C ARG A 248 22.99 -21.17 -11.11
N ALA A 249 23.88 -21.01 -12.07
CA ALA A 249 23.59 -20.53 -13.41
C ALA A 249 24.10 -21.53 -14.46
N ALA A 250 23.21 -22.00 -15.33
CA ALA A 250 23.58 -22.96 -16.38
C ALA A 250 24.50 -22.38 -17.47
N THR A 251 24.62 -21.05 -17.57
CA THR A 251 25.48 -20.38 -18.55
C THR A 251 26.18 -19.16 -17.95
N PRO A 252 27.36 -18.77 -18.48
CA PRO A 252 28.06 -17.58 -18.01
C PRO A 252 27.23 -16.29 -18.13
N THR A 253 26.40 -16.20 -19.17
CA THR A 253 25.43 -15.11 -19.35
C THR A 253 24.41 -15.09 -18.22
N ALA A 254 23.80 -16.23 -17.89
CA ALA A 254 22.85 -16.31 -16.78
C ALA A 254 23.51 -15.98 -15.43
N ALA A 255 24.78 -16.33 -15.24
CA ALA A 255 25.52 -15.98 -14.03
C ALA A 255 25.68 -14.46 -13.89
N ALA A 256 26.02 -13.79 -15.00
CA ALA A 256 26.08 -12.34 -15.04
C ALA A 256 24.71 -11.68 -14.82
N GLU A 257 23.61 -12.28 -15.29
CA GLU A 257 22.24 -11.80 -15.04
C GLU A 257 21.85 -11.92 -13.56
N LEU A 258 22.17 -13.05 -12.92
CA LEU A 258 21.96 -13.23 -11.48
C LEU A 258 22.82 -12.27 -10.65
N ALA A 259 24.05 -11.99 -11.09
CA ALA A 259 24.92 -11.00 -10.44
C ALA A 259 24.46 -9.55 -10.65
N THR A 260 23.64 -9.29 -11.68
CA THR A 260 23.09 -7.97 -12.02
C THR A 260 21.56 -8.02 -12.24
N PRO A 261 20.77 -8.26 -11.16
CA PRO A 261 19.33 -8.45 -11.28
C PRO A 261 18.63 -7.24 -11.92
N ASN A 262 18.96 -6.04 -11.43
CA ASN A 262 18.41 -4.78 -11.93
C ASN A 262 19.31 -4.18 -13.01
N THR A 263 18.72 -3.79 -14.13
CA THR A 263 19.41 -3.10 -15.21
C THR A 263 19.35 -1.59 -15.04
N LYS A 264 20.25 -0.86 -15.70
CA LYS A 264 20.20 0.62 -15.78
C LYS A 264 18.81 1.12 -16.23
N ILE A 265 18.17 0.42 -17.16
CA ILE A 265 16.85 0.80 -17.71
C ILE A 265 15.77 0.65 -16.63
N ASP A 266 15.84 -0.39 -15.80
CA ASP A 266 14.89 -0.59 -14.70
C ASP A 266 14.94 0.56 -13.70
N LEU A 267 16.15 1.03 -13.35
CA LEU A 267 16.31 2.19 -12.46
C LEU A 267 15.76 3.48 -13.08
N ILE A 268 15.99 3.70 -14.38
CA ILE A 268 15.48 4.89 -15.09
C ILE A 268 13.95 4.86 -15.14
N ASN A 269 13.37 3.72 -15.49
CA ASN A 269 11.92 3.55 -15.54
C ASN A 269 11.30 3.75 -14.16
N TRP A 270 11.89 3.15 -13.12
CA TRP A 270 11.46 3.36 -11.75
C TRP A 270 11.50 4.84 -11.35
N ALA A 271 12.58 5.56 -11.67
CA ALA A 271 12.69 6.99 -11.38
C ALA A 271 11.61 7.81 -12.10
N ASN A 272 11.37 7.56 -13.40
CA ASN A 272 10.35 8.23 -14.19
C ASN A 272 8.93 7.96 -13.66
N GLU A 273 8.68 6.74 -13.19
CA GLU A 273 7.41 6.41 -12.53
C GLU A 273 7.23 7.17 -11.21
N GLN A 274 8.28 7.26 -10.38
CA GLN A 274 8.21 8.05 -9.15
C GLN A 274 7.96 9.52 -9.44
N GLU A 275 8.61 10.08 -10.46
CA GLU A 275 8.41 11.45 -10.90
C GLU A 275 6.96 11.68 -11.36
N SER A 276 6.43 10.79 -12.20
CA SER A 276 5.05 10.85 -12.68
C SER A 276 4.04 10.75 -11.52
N ARG A 277 4.27 9.85 -10.57
CA ARG A 277 3.44 9.73 -9.35
C ARG A 277 3.46 11.01 -8.52
N LEU A 278 4.65 11.59 -8.31
CA LEU A 278 4.82 12.83 -7.58
C LEU A 278 4.08 14.00 -8.27
N PHE A 279 4.27 14.15 -9.57
CA PHE A 279 3.65 15.19 -10.38
C PHE A 279 2.11 15.11 -10.33
N ASN A 280 1.55 13.92 -10.52
CA ASN A 280 0.10 13.71 -10.48
C ASN A 280 -0.47 14.00 -9.10
N ARG A 281 0.21 13.57 -8.02
CA ARG A 281 -0.22 13.85 -6.65
C ARG A 281 -0.19 15.33 -6.33
N LEU A 282 0.86 16.04 -6.75
CA LEU A 282 0.98 17.48 -6.52
C LEU A 282 -0.07 18.27 -7.31
N THR A 283 -0.29 17.91 -8.57
CA THR A 283 -1.32 18.53 -9.43
C THR A 283 -2.71 18.34 -8.85
N HIS A 284 -3.03 17.12 -8.39
CA HIS A 284 -4.31 16.83 -7.75
C HIS A 284 -4.49 17.60 -6.44
N LEU A 285 -3.44 17.69 -5.61
CA LEU A 285 -3.47 18.48 -4.38
C LEU A 285 -3.72 19.97 -4.67
N ILE A 286 -3.03 20.54 -5.65
CA ILE A 286 -3.23 21.95 -6.05
C ILE A 286 -4.66 22.17 -6.54
N LYS A 287 -5.19 21.25 -7.36
CA LYS A 287 -6.58 21.30 -7.84
C LYS A 287 -7.58 21.35 -6.67
N ILE A 288 -7.50 20.41 -5.72
CA ILE A 288 -8.39 20.38 -4.55
C ILE A 288 -8.28 21.66 -3.72
N ARG A 289 -7.07 22.18 -3.54
CA ARG A 289 -6.85 23.41 -2.77
C ARG A 289 -7.44 24.63 -3.47
N ARG A 290 -7.34 24.71 -4.80
CA ARG A 290 -7.98 25.77 -5.62
C ARG A 290 -9.49 25.68 -5.56
N GLU A 291 -10.06 24.49 -5.74
CA GLU A 291 -11.52 24.27 -5.63
C GLU A 291 -12.05 24.64 -4.23
N ARG A 292 -11.30 24.31 -3.17
CA ARG A 292 -11.64 24.70 -1.81
C ARG A 292 -11.57 26.21 -1.61
N LEU A 293 -10.53 26.87 -2.12
CA LEU A 293 -10.40 28.31 -2.05
C LEU A 293 -11.53 29.01 -2.81
N GLU A 294 -11.83 28.53 -4.02
CA GLU A 294 -12.94 29.04 -4.82
C GLU A 294 -14.26 28.88 -4.07
N LYS A 295 -14.59 27.68 -3.59
CA LYS A 295 -15.80 27.44 -2.79
C LYS A 295 -15.90 28.36 -1.56
N LEU A 296 -14.80 28.59 -0.85
CA LEU A 296 -14.77 29.52 0.28
C LEU A 296 -14.99 30.96 -0.18
N SER A 297 -14.33 31.41 -1.25
CA SER A 297 -14.54 32.77 -1.79
C SER A 297 -15.95 33.01 -2.33
N GLN A 298 -16.62 31.95 -2.79
CA GLN A 298 -18.00 32.00 -3.28
C GLN A 298 -19.04 31.88 -2.15
N SER A 299 -18.61 31.60 -0.92
CA SER A 299 -19.50 31.50 0.24
C SER A 299 -20.23 32.83 0.49
N VAL A 300 -21.50 32.74 0.88
CA VAL A 300 -22.35 33.90 1.21
C VAL A 300 -21.68 34.81 2.25
N VAL A 301 -20.93 34.23 3.19
CA VAL A 301 -20.18 34.96 4.22
C VAL A 301 -19.20 35.98 3.61
N PHE A 302 -18.55 35.66 2.49
CA PHE A 302 -17.58 36.55 1.84
C PHE A 302 -18.20 37.40 0.73
N ARG A 303 -19.23 36.91 0.03
CA ARG A 303 -19.89 37.65 -1.06
C ARG A 303 -20.91 38.68 -0.59
N GLN A 304 -21.63 38.36 0.47
CA GLN A 304 -22.76 39.14 0.99
C GLN A 304 -22.76 39.08 2.53
N PRO A 305 -21.71 39.62 3.19
CA PRO A 305 -21.60 39.60 4.65
C PRO A 305 -22.80 40.26 5.33
N GLU A 306 -23.44 41.24 4.69
CA GLU A 306 -24.68 41.88 5.13
C GLU A 306 -25.82 40.88 5.36
N ARG A 307 -25.90 39.79 4.58
CA ARG A 307 -26.95 38.76 4.74
C ARG A 307 -26.87 38.01 6.05
N LEU A 308 -25.70 37.99 6.70
CA LEU A 308 -25.58 37.46 8.07
C LEU A 308 -26.40 38.29 9.06
N TYR A 309 -26.59 39.57 8.76
CA TYR A 309 -27.30 40.51 9.62
C TYR A 309 -28.77 40.69 9.21
N ASP A 310 -29.21 40.29 8.02
CA ASP A 310 -30.62 40.44 7.59
C ASP A 310 -31.63 39.93 8.63
N GLY A 311 -31.37 38.74 9.19
CA GLY A 311 -32.22 38.17 10.24
C GLY A 311 -32.21 38.98 11.54
N HIS A 312 -31.08 39.61 11.86
CA HIS A 312 -30.92 40.50 13.01
C HIS A 312 -31.59 41.85 12.78
N VAL A 313 -31.47 42.43 11.58
CA VAL A 313 -32.14 43.67 11.17
C VAL A 313 -33.65 43.47 11.19
N GLN A 314 -34.18 42.42 10.56
CA GLN A 314 -35.62 42.11 10.62
C GLN A 314 -36.13 41.83 12.05
N LYS A 315 -35.28 41.31 12.94
CA LYS A 315 -35.63 41.13 14.35
C LYS A 315 -35.67 42.48 15.06
N LEU A 316 -34.72 43.37 14.78
CA LEU A 316 -34.69 44.73 15.29
C LEU A 316 -35.92 45.51 14.83
N ASP A 317 -36.27 45.43 13.55
CA ASP A 317 -37.47 46.08 12.99
C ASP A 317 -38.74 45.62 13.71
N ARG A 318 -38.92 44.30 13.89
CA ARG A 318 -40.06 43.73 14.62
C ARG A 318 -40.09 44.15 16.10
N LEU A 319 -38.93 44.30 16.74
CA LEU A 319 -38.85 44.77 18.12
C LEU A 319 -39.21 46.25 18.22
N CYS A 320 -38.76 47.08 17.26
CA CYS A 320 -39.11 48.49 17.17
C CYS A 320 -40.61 48.69 16.92
N GLU A 321 -41.18 47.99 15.94
CA GLU A 321 -42.63 48.06 15.64
C GLU A 321 -43.45 47.62 16.86
N ARG A 322 -43.06 46.51 17.50
CA ARG A 322 -43.72 46.02 18.72
C ARG A 322 -43.62 47.04 19.85
N LEU A 323 -42.48 47.70 20.02
CA LEU A 323 -42.31 48.75 21.03
C LEU A 323 -43.27 49.91 20.76
N THR A 324 -43.31 50.42 19.53
CA THR A 324 -44.19 51.52 19.12
C THR A 324 -45.65 51.18 19.40
N VAL A 325 -46.16 50.05 18.90
CA VAL A 325 -47.55 49.61 19.11
C VAL A 325 -47.88 49.46 20.60
N LEU A 326 -46.99 48.87 21.40
CA LEU A 326 -47.21 48.74 22.84
C LEU A 326 -47.23 50.09 23.55
N THR A 327 -46.36 51.03 23.15
CA THR A 327 -46.33 52.37 23.73
C THR A 327 -47.57 53.17 23.38
N GLU A 328 -48.03 53.14 22.12
CA GLU A 328 -49.25 53.81 21.68
C GLU A 328 -50.48 53.27 22.41
N ASN A 329 -50.62 51.93 22.48
CA ASN A 329 -51.71 51.29 23.21
C ASN A 329 -51.67 51.63 24.71
N LYS A 330 -50.48 51.71 25.32
CA LYS A 330 -50.34 52.10 26.73
C LYS A 330 -50.75 53.55 26.96
N VAL A 331 -50.30 54.47 26.09
CA VAL A 331 -50.67 55.89 26.17
C VAL A 331 -52.17 56.08 25.95
N ALA A 332 -52.76 55.41 24.96
CA ALA A 332 -54.20 55.45 24.68
C ALA A 332 -55.01 54.93 25.88
N ASN A 333 -54.63 53.79 26.46
CA ASN A 333 -55.28 53.23 27.64
C ASN A 333 -55.14 54.16 28.87
N MET A 334 -53.98 54.80 29.05
CA MET A 334 -53.78 55.76 30.13
C MET A 334 -54.63 57.02 29.95
N LYS A 335 -54.73 57.57 28.73
CA LYS A 335 -55.62 58.69 28.40
C LYS A 335 -57.08 58.32 28.63
N HIS A 336 -57.52 57.15 28.16
CA HIS A 336 -58.89 56.69 28.36
C HIS A 336 -59.23 56.52 29.85
N ARG A 337 -58.31 55.95 30.65
CA ARG A 337 -58.47 55.87 32.11
C ARG A 337 -58.54 57.25 32.77
N TYR A 338 -57.73 58.19 32.31
CA TYR A 338 -57.75 59.56 32.80
C TYR A 338 -59.08 60.25 32.47
N GLU A 339 -59.57 60.14 31.23
CA GLU A 339 -60.87 60.69 30.80
C GLU A 339 -62.03 60.09 31.58
N LEU A 340 -62.06 58.77 31.79
CA LEU A 340 -63.06 58.11 32.63
C LEU A 340 -63.03 58.62 34.07
N SER A 341 -61.84 58.84 34.63
CA SER A 341 -61.69 59.38 35.99
C SER A 341 -62.13 60.83 36.07
N ALA A 342 -61.76 61.67 35.09
CA ALA A 342 -62.15 63.08 35.03
C ALA A 342 -63.66 63.24 34.83
N ASN A 343 -64.26 62.47 33.92
CA ASN A 343 -65.69 62.44 33.66
C ASN A 343 -66.50 61.85 34.82
N ARG A 344 -65.90 61.06 35.72
CA ARG A 344 -66.53 60.66 36.98
C ARG A 344 -66.41 61.74 38.04
N LEU A 345 -65.28 62.42 38.14
CA LEU A 345 -65.03 63.41 39.19
C LEU A 345 -65.94 64.63 39.07
N ILE A 346 -66.06 65.23 37.88
CA ILE A 346 -66.81 66.49 37.68
C ILE A 346 -68.29 66.32 38.05
N PRO A 347 -69.03 65.32 37.52
CA PRO A 347 -70.44 65.14 37.86
C PRO A 347 -70.67 64.66 39.28
N THR A 348 -69.73 63.90 39.86
CA THR A 348 -69.83 63.46 41.26
C THR A 348 -69.67 64.68 42.18
N TYR A 349 -68.71 65.55 41.90
CA TYR A 349 -68.50 66.77 42.66
C TYR A 349 -69.67 67.74 42.51
N SER A 350 -70.18 67.94 41.29
CA SER A 350 -71.36 68.80 41.06
C SER A 350 -72.60 68.26 41.78
N LYS A 351 -72.85 66.94 41.75
CA LYS A 351 -73.94 66.31 42.51
C LYS A 351 -73.79 66.50 44.02
N ILE A 352 -72.57 66.42 44.56
CA ILE A 352 -72.32 66.69 45.98
C ILE A 352 -72.63 68.16 46.30
N VAL A 353 -72.15 69.10 45.48
CA VAL A 353 -72.41 70.54 45.66
C VAL A 353 -73.90 70.86 45.54
N GLU A 354 -74.59 70.30 44.55
CA GLU A 354 -76.02 70.50 44.32
C GLU A 354 -76.87 69.88 45.45
N SER A 355 -76.53 68.68 45.91
CA SER A 355 -77.16 68.07 47.10
C SER A 355 -76.99 68.94 48.34
N LYS A 356 -75.79 69.48 48.57
CA LYS A 356 -75.52 70.41 49.68
C LYS A 356 -76.31 71.73 49.53
N LYS A 357 -76.33 72.32 48.33
CA LYS A 357 -77.11 73.54 48.03
C LYS A 357 -78.60 73.32 48.26
N ASN A 358 -79.16 72.24 47.73
CA ASN A 358 -80.57 71.90 47.92
C ASN A 358 -80.90 71.66 49.40
N LYS A 359 -79.99 71.03 50.16
CA LYS A 359 -80.17 70.85 51.60
C LYS A 359 -80.17 72.18 52.35
N THR A 360 -79.26 73.10 51.98
CA THR A 360 -79.22 74.46 52.54
C THR A 360 -80.48 75.25 52.19
N GLU A 361 -80.97 75.15 50.95
CA GLU A 361 -82.21 75.81 50.53
C GLU A 361 -83.43 75.26 51.29
N GLN A 362 -83.53 73.94 51.47
CA GLN A 362 -84.58 73.35 52.30
C GLN A 362 -84.54 73.83 53.75
N LEU A 363 -83.35 73.93 54.34
CA LEU A 363 -83.17 74.46 55.70
C LEU A 363 -83.56 75.94 55.78
N TYR A 364 -83.22 76.73 54.74
CA TYR A 364 -83.60 78.14 54.65
C TYR A 364 -85.11 78.33 54.50
N GLN A 365 -85.78 77.54 53.64
CA GLN A 365 -87.25 77.56 53.52
C GLN A 365 -87.93 77.14 54.84
N SER A 366 -87.35 76.16 55.55
CA SER A 366 -87.83 75.74 56.87
C SER A 366 -87.69 76.86 57.92
N LEU A 367 -86.61 77.64 57.85
CA LEU A 367 -86.42 78.82 58.69
C LEU A 367 -87.44 79.93 58.37
N LEU A 368 -87.71 80.17 57.08
CA LEU A 368 -88.70 81.15 56.64
C LEU A 368 -90.15 80.80 57.03
N LEU A 369 -90.47 79.51 57.21
CA LEU A 369 -91.77 79.06 57.71
C LEU A 369 -91.99 79.42 59.18
N LEU A 370 -90.92 79.64 59.95
CA LEU A 370 -90.96 80.06 61.35
C LEU A 370 -90.96 81.59 61.51
N ASP A 371 -90.84 82.33 60.41
CA ASP A 371 -90.84 83.79 60.42
C ASP A 371 -92.25 84.33 60.75
N ILE A 372 -92.38 84.94 61.93
CA ILE A 372 -93.63 85.51 62.45
C ILE A 372 -94.23 86.53 61.47
N SER A 373 -93.39 87.26 60.73
CA SER A 373 -93.85 88.23 59.74
C SER A 373 -94.63 87.57 58.60
N LYS A 374 -94.18 86.41 58.12
CA LYS A 374 -94.87 85.62 57.09
C LYS A 374 -96.09 84.87 57.62
N ILE A 375 -96.06 84.48 58.89
CA ILE A 375 -97.24 83.90 59.55
C ILE A 375 -98.36 84.94 59.62
N LYS A 376 -98.04 86.18 60.03
CA LYS A 376 -98.99 87.32 59.99
C LYS A 376 -99.55 87.56 58.58
N ALA A 377 -98.69 87.55 57.55
CA ALA A 377 -99.10 87.72 56.15
C ALA A 377 -100.08 86.65 55.63
N ARG A 378 -100.16 85.47 56.27
CA ARG A 378 -101.14 84.43 55.94
C ARG A 378 -102.50 84.63 56.63
N GLY A 379 -102.70 85.74 57.33
CA GLY A 379 -103.94 86.07 58.03
C GLY A 379 -104.03 85.51 59.45
N PHE A 380 -102.93 84.99 60.00
CA PHE A 380 -102.88 84.62 61.41
C PHE A 380 -102.56 85.84 62.25
N SER A 381 -103.46 86.22 63.15
CA SER A 381 -103.20 87.28 64.11
C SER A 381 -102.47 86.75 65.35
N LEU A 382 -101.59 87.58 65.89
CA LEU A 382 -100.92 87.31 67.15
C LEU A 382 -101.80 87.88 68.27
N ILE A 383 -102.28 87.03 69.18
CA ILE A 383 -103.08 87.51 70.31
C ILE A 383 -102.14 87.69 71.49
N THR A 384 -102.08 88.91 72.01
CA THR A 384 -101.29 89.28 73.19
C THR A 384 -102.20 89.77 74.31
N ASP A 385 -101.85 89.42 75.54
CA ASP A 385 -102.45 90.00 76.74
C ASP A 385 -101.94 91.44 76.96
N GLU A 386 -102.50 92.17 77.92
CA GLU A 386 -102.14 93.55 78.29
C GLU A 386 -100.63 93.75 78.59
N ASN A 387 -99.92 92.66 78.93
CA ASN A 387 -98.47 92.62 79.20
C ASN A 387 -97.61 92.21 77.98
N GLY A 388 -98.18 92.07 76.78
CA GLY A 388 -97.46 91.65 75.57
C GLY A 388 -97.14 90.15 75.49
N LYS A 389 -97.69 89.33 76.39
CA LYS A 389 -97.49 87.87 76.38
C LYS A 389 -98.40 87.22 75.34
N ILE A 390 -97.83 86.41 74.44
CA ILE A 390 -98.58 85.69 73.41
C ILE A 390 -99.48 84.63 74.06
N ILE A 391 -100.77 84.76 73.82
CA ILE A 391 -101.81 83.83 74.26
C ILE A 391 -101.89 82.71 73.23
N LYS A 392 -101.61 81.48 73.67
CA LYS A 392 -101.56 80.30 72.78
C LYS A 392 -102.77 79.40 72.92
N SER A 393 -103.48 79.50 74.04
CA SER A 393 -104.58 78.62 74.38
C SER A 393 -105.77 79.40 74.93
N VAL A 394 -106.98 78.92 74.69
CA VAL A 394 -108.23 79.51 75.19
C VAL A 394 -108.27 79.55 76.73
N SER A 395 -107.56 78.63 77.39
CA SER A 395 -107.41 78.58 78.86
C SER A 395 -106.65 79.76 79.46
N ASP A 396 -105.88 80.49 78.65
CA ASP A 396 -105.07 81.63 79.09
C ASP A 396 -105.88 82.93 79.14
N VAL A 397 -107.19 82.86 78.86
CA VAL A 397 -108.07 84.01 78.69
C VAL A 397 -109.22 83.98 79.69
N LYS A 398 -109.47 85.10 80.39
CA LYS A 398 -110.59 85.25 81.33
C LYS A 398 -111.72 86.11 80.73
N LYS A 399 -112.96 85.78 81.10
CA LYS A 399 -114.15 86.54 80.71
C LYS A 399 -114.06 87.99 81.22
N GLY A 400 -114.15 88.97 80.32
CA GLY A 400 -113.95 90.40 80.56
C GLY A 400 -112.52 90.92 80.36
N GLN A 401 -111.57 90.07 79.95
CA GLN A 401 -110.18 90.48 79.74
C GLN A 401 -110.01 91.19 78.40
N ALA A 402 -109.29 92.32 78.40
CA ALA A 402 -108.91 93.02 77.19
C ALA A 402 -107.68 92.34 76.56
N LEU A 403 -107.81 91.94 75.30
CA LEU A 403 -106.76 91.34 74.50
C LEU A 403 -106.39 92.23 73.33
N ASP A 404 -105.11 92.23 73.02
CA ASP A 404 -104.53 92.94 71.90
C ASP A 404 -104.27 91.95 70.76
N VAL A 405 -105.05 92.05 69.69
CA VAL A 405 -104.92 91.21 68.49
C VAL A 405 -104.09 91.97 67.46
N GLU A 406 -102.87 91.51 67.23
CA GLU A 406 -101.95 92.04 66.24
C GLU A 406 -102.21 91.37 64.88
N LEU A 407 -102.71 92.15 63.93
CA LEU A 407 -102.99 91.77 62.55
C LEU A 407 -101.85 92.20 61.62
N THR A 408 -101.99 91.89 60.34
CA THR A 408 -101.03 92.23 59.29
C THR A 408 -100.74 93.72 59.16
N ASP A 409 -101.74 94.56 59.44
CA ASP A 409 -101.78 95.99 59.14
C ASP A 409 -102.04 96.88 60.37
N GLY A 410 -102.23 96.28 61.55
CA GLY A 410 -102.49 97.03 62.77
C GLY A 410 -102.84 96.16 63.96
N GLN A 411 -103.22 96.80 65.06
CA GLN A 411 -103.56 96.15 66.32
C GLN A 411 -104.98 96.52 66.73
N VAL A 412 -105.78 95.54 67.14
CA VAL A 412 -107.16 95.75 67.57
C VAL A 412 -107.31 95.26 69.01
N LYS A 413 -107.81 96.13 69.88
CA LYS A 413 -108.20 95.78 71.25
C LYS A 413 -109.58 95.15 71.25
N VAL A 414 -109.68 93.93 71.78
CA VAL A 414 -110.93 93.17 71.88
C VAL A 414 -111.13 92.72 73.32
N GLU A 415 -112.37 92.73 73.80
CA GLU A 415 -112.69 92.25 75.16
C GLU A 415 -113.35 90.86 75.08
N VAL A 416 -112.88 89.93 75.90
CA VAL A 416 -113.28 88.51 75.84
C VAL A 416 -114.65 88.35 76.49
N LYS A 417 -115.64 87.89 75.71
CA LYS A 417 -117.03 87.80 76.17
C LYS A 417 -117.37 86.56 76.96
#